data_AF-A0A7G3BR51-F1
#
_entry.id   AF-A0A7G3BR51-F1
#
_cell.length_a   1.000
_cell.length_b   1.000
_cell.length_c   1.000
_cell.angle_alpha   90.00
_cell.angle_beta   90.00
_cell.angle_gamma   90.00
#
_symmetry.space_group_name_H-M   'P 1'
#
loop_
_entity.id
_entity.type
_entity.pdbx_description
1 polymer ?
#
loop_
_entity_poly.entity_id
_entity_poly.type
_entity_poly.pdbx_seq_one_letter_code
_entity_poly.pdbx_strand_id
1 'polypeptide(L)'
;MKRFNFLWLLFILILLNSCGEDKENTILQEYSFDTENKLNDQAAISEQNNTGNQGLKPYYVMNKQFGMPIGVMPIPSTWIKQEANAENILFEAPNGVKVYNEIFNSFFYSNSPQRNQFTLQSGGNVKPIKSLQLLINEELKPFIESQGGRYINQFPLPQLAQFDKQFNSYLFKSTPEQRQTDCVVTEWEGPDGKLSMVIVRYFIAQYTSIGGLDWGYTLNSLEAPKAEYESAKNTYINALLNFQINPQWVQTNNQYYAQAAQQSNAAHQQRMASIQAQGQQILAAGRARSQAMDNQYNAWRSNQAASDAGHAKYIDGIYERRNMTDASGNIYKVDGYENNVWMNHNNEYIATDNSLWNPNTDNTTNNYNWQHLEETDNGY
;
A
#
# COMPACT_ATOMS: atom_id res chain seq x y z
N MET A 1 58.78 18.48 0.21
CA MET A 1 57.96 18.56 -1.02
C MET A 1 57.77 17.13 -1.51
N LYS A 2 56.59 16.53 -1.64
CA LYS A 2 55.19 16.96 -1.49
C LYS A 2 54.47 15.88 -0.66
N ARG A 3 53.57 16.32 0.21
CA ARG A 3 52.65 15.52 1.02
C ARG A 3 51.66 14.81 0.09
N PHE A 4 51.57 13.49 0.14
CA PHE A 4 50.46 12.73 -0.43
C PHE A 4 49.52 12.37 0.72
N ASN A 5 48.59 13.29 0.97
CA ASN A 5 47.53 13.09 1.95
C ASN A 5 46.55 12.04 1.45
N PHE A 6 46.11 11.19 2.38
CA PHE A 6 44.95 10.33 2.34
C PHE A 6 43.71 11.16 1.94
N LEU A 7 43.40 11.19 0.65
CA LEU A 7 42.31 11.96 0.07
C LEU A 7 41.72 11.06 -1.01
N TRP A 8 40.67 10.29 -0.65
CA TRP A 8 39.61 9.74 -1.51
C TRP A 8 38.68 8.85 -0.66
N LEU A 9 38.15 9.42 0.42
CA LEU A 9 36.89 9.00 1.04
C LEU A 9 35.87 10.07 0.61
N LEU A 10 34.78 9.62 -0.03
CA LEU A 10 33.77 10.37 -0.81
C LEU A 10 34.13 10.76 -2.26
N PHE A 11 33.74 9.92 -3.23
CA PHE A 11 32.69 10.24 -4.22
C PHE A 11 32.40 8.99 -5.09
N ILE A 12 31.30 8.29 -4.80
CA ILE A 12 30.38 7.54 -5.71
C ILE A 12 29.42 6.75 -4.81
N LEU A 13 28.55 7.47 -4.09
CA LEU A 13 27.28 6.92 -3.57
C LEU A 13 26.11 7.91 -3.81
N ILE A 14 26.31 8.93 -4.66
CA ILE A 14 25.28 9.88 -5.10
C ILE A 14 24.85 9.57 -6.55
N LEU A 15 24.46 8.32 -6.81
CA LEU A 15 23.76 7.98 -8.06
C LEU A 15 22.54 7.08 -7.80
N LEU A 16 21.72 7.42 -6.79
CA LEU A 16 20.31 6.97 -6.70
C LEU A 16 19.38 7.97 -5.99
N ASN A 17 19.72 9.28 -5.96
CA ASN A 17 18.73 10.30 -5.57
C ASN A 17 18.20 10.99 -6.83
N SER A 18 17.18 10.39 -7.45
CA SER A 18 16.31 11.10 -8.38
C SER A 18 15.31 11.91 -7.55
N CYS A 19 15.35 13.23 -7.74
CA CYS A 19 14.37 14.18 -7.23
C CYS A 19 12.92 13.77 -7.55
N GLY A 20 12.02 13.97 -6.59
CA GLY A 20 10.58 13.90 -6.76
C GLY A 20 9.84 14.33 -5.49
N GLU A 21 9.46 15.62 -5.46
CA GLU A 21 8.45 16.30 -4.64
C GLU A 21 8.05 15.74 -3.26
N ASP A 22 8.21 16.60 -2.25
CA ASP A 22 7.64 16.49 -0.90
C ASP A 22 6.14 16.12 -0.95
N LYS A 23 5.85 14.86 -0.66
CA LYS A 23 4.54 14.42 -0.18
C LYS A 23 4.75 13.80 1.18
N GLU A 24 4.14 14.42 2.20
CA GLU A 24 3.95 13.82 3.52
C GLU A 24 3.28 12.46 3.37
N ASN A 25 4.10 11.41 3.32
CA ASN A 25 3.66 10.04 3.44
C ASN A 25 4.20 9.52 4.77
N THR A 26 3.28 8.99 5.58
CA THR A 26 3.55 8.36 6.86
C THR A 26 4.36 7.07 6.64
N ILE A 27 5.67 7.24 6.47
CA ILE A 27 6.64 6.15 6.45
C ILE A 27 6.86 5.74 7.91
N LEU A 28 6.75 4.44 8.20
CA LEU A 28 7.38 3.86 9.39
C LEU A 28 8.89 4.07 9.18
N GLN A 29 9.41 5.19 9.68
CA GLN A 29 10.81 5.54 9.51
C GLN A 29 11.67 4.45 10.13
N GLU A 30 12.47 3.82 9.28
CA GLU A 30 13.68 3.08 9.61
C GLU A 30 14.45 3.81 10.71
N TYR A 31 14.94 3.07 11.69
CA TYR A 31 15.89 3.56 12.69
C TYR A 31 17.23 3.89 12.02
N SER A 32 17.27 4.99 11.27
CA SER A 32 18.51 5.65 10.86
C SER A 32 18.95 6.56 11.99
N PHE A 33 20.10 6.24 12.59
CA PHE A 33 20.72 7.05 13.62
C PHE A 33 21.58 8.14 12.96
N ASP A 34 20.93 9.21 12.51
CA ASP A 34 21.66 10.38 12.02
C ASP A 34 22.13 11.24 13.21
N THR A 35 23.39 11.11 13.58
CA THR A 35 24.08 11.98 14.55
C THR A 35 24.48 13.30 13.88
N GLU A 36 23.56 14.25 13.79
CA GLU A 36 23.94 15.67 13.64
C GLU A 36 23.52 16.45 14.87
N ASN A 37 24.50 17.13 15.46
CA ASN A 37 24.37 17.91 16.66
C ASN A 37 24.26 19.38 16.28
N LYS A 38 23.20 20.06 16.74
CA LYS A 38 23.25 21.47 17.14
C LYS A 38 22.25 21.67 18.28
N LEU A 39 22.77 21.78 19.50
CA LEU A 39 22.39 22.80 20.49
C LEU A 39 23.33 22.71 21.69
N ASN A 40 23.91 23.85 22.02
CA ASN A 40 24.92 24.07 23.06
C ASN A 40 24.30 24.01 24.47
N ASP A 41 25.11 23.54 25.41
CA ASP A 41 25.14 23.87 26.84
C ASP A 41 23.82 24.03 27.61
N GLN A 42 23.49 23.03 28.44
CA GLN A 42 23.38 23.18 29.90
C GLN A 42 22.74 21.91 30.53
N ALA A 43 23.59 21.03 31.06
CA ALA A 43 23.26 20.19 32.21
C ALA A 43 24.58 19.66 32.80
N ALA A 44 25.23 20.48 33.62
CA ALA A 44 26.33 20.03 34.46
C ALA A 44 25.77 19.04 35.49
N ILE A 45 26.04 17.75 35.31
CA ILE A 45 25.90 16.75 36.36
C ILE A 45 27.31 16.28 36.71
N SER A 46 27.64 16.49 37.99
CA SER A 46 28.94 16.35 38.64
C SER A 46 29.68 15.06 38.32
N GLU A 47 30.90 15.19 37.79
CA GLU A 47 31.90 14.13 37.70
C GLU A 47 32.45 13.83 39.12
N GLN A 48 32.03 12.73 39.72
CA GLN A 48 32.75 12.15 40.85
C GLN A 48 33.91 11.29 40.34
N ASN A 49 35.11 11.80 40.52
CA ASN A 49 36.38 11.15 40.26
C ASN A 49 36.52 9.85 41.07
N ASN A 50 36.65 8.72 40.37
CA ASN A 50 37.19 7.49 40.92
C ASN A 50 38.42 7.07 40.10
N THR A 51 39.60 7.34 40.65
CA THR A 51 40.91 6.89 40.17
C THR A 51 41.11 5.40 40.46
N GLY A 52 41.31 4.58 39.43
CA GLY A 52 41.74 3.18 39.58
C GLY A 52 41.49 2.24 38.39
N ASN A 53 40.57 2.58 37.49
CA ASN A 53 40.34 1.90 36.21
C ASN A 53 40.31 2.98 35.13
N GLN A 54 40.64 2.68 33.86
CA GLN A 54 40.49 3.63 32.76
C GLN A 54 39.11 4.31 32.87
N GLY A 55 39.09 5.58 33.28
CA GLY A 55 37.84 6.21 33.73
C GLY A 55 36.83 6.18 32.59
N LEU A 56 35.62 5.65 32.84
CA LEU A 56 34.55 5.64 31.86
C LEU A 56 33.74 6.94 32.00
N LYS A 57 33.29 7.50 30.88
CA LYS A 57 32.35 8.62 30.83
C LYS A 57 31.09 8.22 30.05
N PRO A 58 29.94 8.82 30.36
CA PRO A 58 28.71 8.58 29.60
C PRO A 58 28.79 9.24 28.22
N TYR A 59 28.38 8.51 27.19
CA TYR A 59 28.06 9.06 25.88
C TYR A 59 26.58 8.87 25.58
N TYR A 60 25.85 9.97 25.45
CA TYR A 60 24.42 9.95 25.19
C TYR A 60 24.15 9.88 23.68
N VAL A 61 23.43 8.83 23.27
CA VAL A 61 22.96 8.70 21.88
C VAL A 61 21.61 9.41 21.77
N MET A 62 21.59 10.53 21.08
CA MET A 62 20.42 11.42 21.00
C MET A 62 19.46 11.00 19.89
N ASN A 63 18.16 11.04 20.18
CA ASN A 63 17.11 10.98 19.17
C ASN A 63 16.72 12.40 18.75
N LYS A 64 16.88 12.73 17.46
CA LYS A 64 16.54 14.06 16.92
C LYS A 64 15.04 14.38 17.01
N GLN A 65 14.17 13.39 16.80
CA GLN A 65 12.72 13.59 16.74
C GLN A 65 12.14 14.08 18.08
N PHE A 66 12.63 13.55 19.20
CA PHE A 66 12.13 13.89 20.54
C PHE A 66 13.11 14.74 21.35
N GLY A 67 14.30 15.04 20.82
CA GLY A 67 15.33 15.83 21.51
C GLY A 67 15.82 15.18 22.81
N MET A 68 15.74 13.85 22.92
CA MET A 68 16.05 13.12 24.16
C MET A 68 16.99 11.93 23.86
N PRO A 69 17.79 11.48 24.83
CA PRO A 69 18.68 10.34 24.61
C PRO A 69 17.87 9.05 24.47
N ILE A 70 18.18 8.27 23.44
CA ILE A 70 17.76 6.87 23.26
C ILE A 70 18.35 6.02 24.39
N GLY A 71 19.57 6.36 24.80
CA GLY A 71 20.27 5.71 25.88
C GLY A 71 21.68 6.27 26.05
N VAL A 72 22.45 5.61 26.91
CA VAL A 72 23.80 6.00 27.26
C VAL A 72 24.76 4.83 27.09
N MET A 73 25.88 5.09 26.42
CA MET A 73 26.98 4.15 26.22
C MET A 73 28.13 4.53 27.15
N PRO A 74 28.67 3.60 27.97
CA PRO A 74 29.90 3.86 28.72
C PRO A 74 31.09 3.79 27.76
N ILE A 75 31.82 4.89 27.61
CA ILE A 75 33.02 4.96 26.77
C ILE A 75 34.24 5.38 27.60
N PRO A 76 35.47 5.06 27.18
CA PRO A 76 36.66 5.60 27.83
C PRO A 76 36.65 7.13 27.85
N SER A 77 37.05 7.71 28.98
CA SER A 77 37.22 9.15 29.16
C SER A 77 38.18 9.76 28.13
N THR A 78 39.19 8.98 27.73
CA THR A 78 40.19 9.33 26.72
C THR A 78 39.64 9.40 25.30
N TRP A 79 38.46 8.84 25.02
CA TRP A 79 37.85 8.91 23.69
C TRP A 79 37.17 10.26 23.51
N ILE A 80 37.65 11.04 22.55
CA ILE A 80 37.16 12.39 22.27
C ILE A 80 36.15 12.30 21.14
N LYS A 81 34.92 12.77 21.39
CA LYS A 81 33.88 12.87 20.37
C LYS A 81 34.34 13.85 19.30
N GLN A 82 34.26 13.44 18.04
CA GLN A 82 34.52 14.31 16.91
C GLN A 82 33.21 14.95 16.44
N GLU A 83 33.31 16.18 15.94
CA GLU A 83 32.23 16.79 15.17
C GLU A 83 32.07 16.08 13.83
N ALA A 84 30.93 16.29 13.16
CA ALA A 84 30.67 15.71 11.85
C ALA A 84 31.84 16.00 10.89
N ASN A 85 32.42 14.93 10.34
CA ASN A 85 33.62 14.98 9.52
C ASN A 85 33.50 14.03 8.33
N ALA A 86 34.29 14.29 7.28
CA ALA A 86 34.25 13.54 6.03
C ALA A 86 34.68 12.07 6.18
N GLU A 87 35.47 11.75 7.21
CA GLU A 87 35.90 10.37 7.52
C GLU A 87 34.85 9.60 8.34
N ASN A 88 33.75 10.25 8.71
CA ASN A 88 32.70 9.69 9.55
C ASN A 88 33.19 9.17 10.93
N ILE A 89 34.27 9.76 11.46
CA ILE A 89 34.81 9.41 12.78
C ILE A 89 33.86 9.94 13.85
N LEU A 90 33.45 9.07 14.76
CA LEU A 90 32.65 9.41 15.94
C LEU A 90 33.55 9.70 17.15
N PHE A 91 34.55 8.85 17.40
CA PHE A 91 35.51 9.04 18.49
C PHE A 91 36.94 8.87 18.00
N GLU A 92 37.83 9.67 18.58
CA GLU A 92 39.28 9.51 18.42
C GLU A 92 39.96 9.52 19.78
N ALA A 93 40.90 8.59 19.99
CA ALA A 93 41.67 8.48 21.21
C ALA A 93 43.14 8.91 20.98
N PRO A 94 43.84 9.42 22.00
CA PRO A 94 45.23 9.85 21.88
C PRO A 94 46.22 8.77 21.40
N ASN A 95 45.90 7.50 21.63
CA ASN A 95 46.69 6.35 21.18
C ASN A 95 46.38 5.93 19.73
N GLY A 96 45.62 6.74 18.98
CA GLY A 96 45.32 6.52 17.57
C GLY A 96 44.13 5.58 17.29
N VAL A 97 43.38 5.17 18.32
CA VAL A 97 42.11 4.45 18.13
C VAL A 97 41.08 5.40 17.53
N LYS A 98 40.42 4.96 16.46
CA LYS A 98 39.29 5.64 15.81
C LYS A 98 38.06 4.75 15.86
N VAL A 99 36.92 5.32 16.22
CA VAL A 99 35.60 4.68 16.13
C VAL A 99 34.76 5.49 15.17
N TYR A 100 34.09 4.85 14.23
CA TYR A 100 33.30 5.50 13.22
C TYR A 100 31.80 5.50 13.59
N ASN A 101 31.04 6.47 13.08
CA ASN A 101 29.58 6.44 13.24
C ASN A 101 29.01 5.17 12.61
N GLU A 102 27.87 4.76 13.14
CA GLU A 102 27.15 3.62 12.59
C GLU A 102 26.59 3.92 11.20
N ILE A 103 26.60 2.89 10.36
CA ILE A 103 26.00 2.94 9.03
C ILE A 103 24.85 1.94 9.01
N PHE A 104 23.65 2.41 8.72
CA PHE A 104 22.44 1.60 8.67
C PHE A 104 21.96 1.44 7.22
N ASN A 105 21.60 0.22 6.83
CA ASN A 105 20.95 -0.08 5.56
C ASN A 105 19.79 -1.05 5.81
N SER A 106 18.62 -0.79 5.21
CA SER A 106 17.56 -1.79 5.11
C SER A 106 16.84 -1.75 3.76
N PHE A 107 16.25 -2.89 3.45
CA PHE A 107 15.63 -3.22 2.18
C PHE A 107 14.36 -4.01 2.44
N PHE A 108 13.32 -3.70 1.68
CA PHE A 108 12.12 -4.49 1.63
C PHE A 108 12.26 -5.62 0.61
N TYR A 109 11.60 -6.75 0.86
CA TYR A 109 11.42 -7.80 -0.13
C TYR A 109 10.08 -8.52 0.02
N SER A 110 9.44 -8.82 -1.12
CA SER A 110 8.29 -9.70 -1.22
C SER A 110 8.40 -10.63 -2.42
N ASN A 111 7.81 -11.82 -2.30
CA ASN A 111 7.62 -12.71 -3.45
C ASN A 111 6.54 -12.18 -4.43
N SER A 112 5.77 -11.15 -4.06
CA SER A 112 4.83 -10.48 -4.96
C SER A 112 5.53 -9.35 -5.73
N PRO A 113 5.64 -9.45 -7.08
CA PRO A 113 6.20 -8.37 -7.90
C PRO A 113 5.43 -7.05 -7.75
N GLN A 114 4.11 -7.12 -7.62
CA GLN A 114 3.25 -5.94 -7.45
C GLN A 114 3.59 -5.19 -6.16
N ARG A 115 3.86 -5.92 -5.07
CA ARG A 115 4.24 -5.30 -3.80
C ARG A 115 5.63 -4.65 -3.87
N ASN A 116 6.59 -5.34 -4.48
CA ASN A 116 7.91 -4.76 -4.71
C ASN A 116 7.83 -3.48 -5.55
N GLN A 117 7.02 -3.49 -6.61
CA GLN A 117 6.80 -2.31 -7.44
C GLN A 117 6.14 -1.17 -6.67
N PHE A 118 5.15 -1.47 -5.83
CA PHE A 118 4.50 -0.49 -4.97
C PHE A 118 5.50 0.14 -3.98
N THR A 119 6.34 -0.67 -3.33
CA THR A 119 7.39 -0.16 -2.42
C THR A 119 8.35 0.78 -3.13
N LEU A 120 8.82 0.41 -4.34
CA LEU A 120 9.69 1.28 -5.15
C LEU A 120 8.99 2.59 -5.53
N GLN A 121 7.71 2.54 -5.91
CA GLN A 121 6.92 3.73 -6.25
C GLN A 121 6.68 4.64 -5.03
N SER A 122 6.63 4.07 -3.83
CA SER A 122 6.56 4.83 -2.57
C SER A 122 7.92 5.36 -2.08
N GLY A 123 9.00 5.17 -2.85
CA GLY A 123 10.35 5.62 -2.51
C GLY A 123 11.16 4.65 -1.63
N GLY A 124 10.63 3.45 -1.36
CA GLY A 124 11.31 2.43 -0.58
C GLY A 124 12.36 1.67 -1.40
N ASN A 125 13.35 1.10 -0.73
CA ASN A 125 14.38 0.28 -1.36
C ASN A 125 13.97 -1.19 -1.40
N VAL A 126 14.03 -1.82 -2.57
CA VAL A 126 13.73 -3.26 -2.73
C VAL A 126 14.97 -4.01 -3.15
N LYS A 127 15.35 -5.03 -2.38
CA LYS A 127 16.42 -5.97 -2.74
C LYS A 127 16.06 -7.39 -2.30
N PRO A 128 16.36 -8.42 -3.12
CA PRO A 128 16.27 -9.82 -2.69
C PRO A 128 17.03 -10.04 -1.38
N ILE A 129 16.45 -10.86 -0.51
CA ILE A 129 17.09 -11.21 0.77
C ILE A 129 18.47 -11.82 0.52
N LYS A 130 19.47 -11.34 1.26
CA LYS A 130 20.83 -11.87 1.24
C LYS A 130 21.19 -12.34 2.64
N SER A 131 21.63 -13.60 2.77
CA SER A 131 22.07 -14.11 4.07
C SER A 131 23.29 -13.32 4.57
N LEU A 132 23.49 -13.25 5.89
CA LEU A 132 24.64 -12.57 6.49
C LEU A 132 25.98 -13.03 5.87
N GLN A 133 26.13 -14.34 5.60
CA GLN A 133 27.36 -14.87 5.01
C GLN A 133 27.58 -14.39 3.57
N LEU A 134 26.51 -14.30 2.77
CA LEU A 134 26.59 -13.76 1.41
C LEU A 134 26.83 -12.25 1.44
N LEU A 135 26.19 -11.52 2.35
CA LEU A 135 26.43 -10.09 2.55
C LEU A 135 27.91 -9.82 2.84
N ILE A 136 28.49 -10.60 3.76
CA ILE A 136 29.91 -10.49 4.08
C ILE A 136 30.75 -10.81 2.84
N ASN A 137 30.55 -11.98 2.21
CA ASN A 137 31.44 -12.47 1.16
C ASN A 137 31.31 -11.73 -0.17
N GLU A 138 30.14 -11.22 -0.53
CA GLU A 138 29.90 -10.61 -1.84
C GLU A 138 29.88 -9.07 -1.81
N GLU A 139 29.64 -8.46 -0.65
CA GLU A 139 29.58 -7.00 -0.53
C GLU A 139 30.70 -6.47 0.35
N LEU A 140 30.75 -6.90 1.62
CA LEU A 140 31.70 -6.33 2.58
C LEU A 140 33.15 -6.66 2.24
N LYS A 141 33.47 -7.94 1.99
CA LYS A 141 34.85 -8.34 1.71
C LYS A 141 35.39 -7.71 0.43
N PRO A 142 34.69 -7.81 -0.72
CA PRO A 142 35.19 -7.19 -1.95
C PRO A 142 35.32 -5.67 -1.82
N PHE A 143 34.42 -5.03 -1.07
CA PHE A 143 34.52 -3.59 -0.80
C PHE A 143 35.81 -3.25 -0.03
N ILE A 144 36.08 -3.90 1.10
CA ILE A 144 37.27 -3.60 1.92
C ILE A 144 38.57 -4.00 1.19
N GLU A 145 38.57 -5.13 0.49
CA GLU A 145 39.72 -5.58 -0.31
C GLU A 145 40.03 -4.63 -1.46
N SER A 146 39.02 -4.03 -2.10
CA SER A 146 39.21 -3.01 -3.14
C SER A 146 39.94 -1.76 -2.63
N GLN A 147 39.89 -1.51 -1.32
CA GLN A 147 40.58 -0.41 -0.65
C GLN A 147 41.95 -0.83 -0.08
N GLY A 148 42.42 -2.04 -0.40
CA GLY A 148 43.70 -2.58 0.06
C GLY A 148 43.65 -3.21 1.45
N GLY A 149 42.47 -3.40 2.04
CA GLY A 149 42.32 -4.12 3.30
C GLY A 149 42.49 -5.63 3.10
N ARG A 150 43.12 -6.31 4.06
CA ARG A 150 43.29 -7.75 4.07
C ARG A 150 42.44 -8.37 5.17
N TYR A 151 41.58 -9.31 4.80
CA TYR A 151 40.78 -10.06 5.76
C TYR A 151 41.67 -10.90 6.69
N ILE A 152 41.42 -10.84 8.00
CA ILE A 152 42.16 -11.57 9.02
C ILE A 152 41.31 -12.69 9.61
N ASN A 153 40.11 -12.35 10.10
CA ASN A 153 39.33 -13.24 10.95
C ASN A 153 37.84 -12.86 10.97
N GLN A 154 37.00 -13.78 11.42
CA GLN A 154 35.59 -13.57 11.66
C GLN A 154 35.09 -14.44 12.81
N PHE A 155 34.26 -13.88 13.67
CA PHE A 155 33.64 -14.61 14.77
C PHE A 155 32.23 -14.08 15.09
N PRO A 156 31.32 -14.93 15.59
CA PRO A 156 29.98 -14.50 15.97
C PRO A 156 30.00 -13.67 17.27
N LEU A 157 29.09 -12.69 17.38
CA LEU A 157 28.87 -11.89 18.60
C LEU A 157 27.40 -12.02 19.06
N PRO A 158 26.97 -13.21 19.54
CA PRO A 158 25.57 -13.49 19.82
C PRO A 158 24.98 -12.63 20.94
N GLN A 159 25.81 -12.13 21.86
CA GLN A 159 25.38 -11.25 22.95
C GLN A 159 24.81 -9.93 22.41
N LEU A 160 25.42 -9.37 21.37
CA LEU A 160 24.94 -8.13 20.76
C LEU A 160 23.68 -8.38 19.91
N ALA A 161 23.59 -9.52 19.22
CA ALA A 161 22.36 -9.92 18.53
C ALA A 161 21.19 -10.08 19.53
N GLN A 162 21.44 -10.67 20.70
CA GLN A 162 20.42 -10.79 21.75
C GLN A 162 20.02 -9.44 22.33
N PHE A 163 20.98 -8.52 22.53
CA PHE A 163 20.69 -7.14 22.91
C PHE A 163 19.77 -6.46 21.88
N ASP A 164 20.07 -6.59 20.58
CA ASP A 164 19.26 -6.00 19.50
C ASP A 164 17.82 -6.54 19.49
N LYS A 165 17.68 -7.85 19.67
CA LYS A 165 16.38 -8.50 19.80
C LYS A 165 15.59 -7.98 21.00
N GLN A 166 16.26 -7.82 22.14
CA GLN A 166 15.64 -7.31 23.37
C GLN A 166 15.24 -5.84 23.20
N PHE A 167 16.13 -5.00 22.66
CA PHE A 167 15.83 -3.60 22.38
C PHE A 167 14.61 -3.48 21.46
N ASN A 168 14.58 -4.23 20.36
CA ASN A 168 13.44 -4.27 19.45
C ASN A 168 12.14 -4.71 20.16
N SER A 169 12.20 -5.62 21.13
CA SER A 169 11.01 -6.09 21.86
C SER A 169 10.31 -4.99 22.66
N TYR A 170 11.03 -3.95 23.07
CA TYR A 170 10.47 -2.81 23.79
C TYR A 170 9.71 -1.85 22.89
N LEU A 171 9.90 -1.91 21.58
CA LEU A 171 9.37 -0.94 20.64
C LEU A 171 7.99 -1.35 20.15
N PHE A 172 7.07 -0.38 20.09
CA PHE A 172 5.74 -0.54 19.54
C PHE A 172 5.81 -0.97 18.07
N LYS A 173 4.92 -1.88 17.68
CA LYS A 173 4.81 -2.40 16.31
C LYS A 173 3.36 -2.30 15.86
N SER A 174 3.10 -1.47 14.86
CA SER A 174 1.76 -1.37 14.25
C SER A 174 1.39 -2.64 13.49
N THR A 175 2.39 -3.35 12.98
CA THR A 175 2.23 -4.61 12.25
C THR A 175 3.03 -5.69 12.99
N PRO A 176 2.39 -6.80 13.40
CA PRO A 176 3.11 -7.92 14.00
C PRO A 176 4.21 -8.42 13.05
N GLU A 177 5.42 -8.54 13.59
CA GLU A 177 6.59 -9.05 12.88
C GLU A 177 7.19 -10.25 13.61
N GLN A 178 7.86 -11.11 12.86
CA GLN A 178 8.82 -12.08 13.40
C GLN A 178 10.22 -11.61 13.02
N ARG A 179 10.97 -11.12 14.02
CA ARG A 179 12.31 -10.59 13.81
C ARG A 179 13.39 -11.59 14.21
N GLN A 180 14.31 -11.83 13.28
CA GLN A 180 15.57 -12.56 13.48
C GLN A 180 16.71 -11.55 13.46
N THR A 181 17.72 -11.78 14.29
CA THR A 181 18.89 -10.92 14.44
C THR A 181 20.12 -11.79 14.57
N ASP A 182 21.15 -11.47 13.81
CA ASP A 182 22.45 -12.12 13.86
C ASP A 182 23.54 -11.06 13.93
N CYS A 183 24.67 -11.39 14.55
CA CYS A 183 25.78 -10.46 14.66
C CYS A 183 27.09 -11.19 14.46
N VAL A 184 27.93 -10.64 13.59
CA VAL A 184 29.25 -11.17 13.27
C VAL A 184 30.25 -10.03 13.29
N VAL A 185 31.43 -10.32 13.81
CA VAL A 185 32.59 -9.45 13.76
C VAL A 185 33.50 -9.93 12.64
N THR A 186 33.99 -9.00 11.82
CA THR A 186 35.05 -9.24 10.83
C THR A 186 36.26 -8.37 11.17
N GLU A 187 37.45 -8.93 11.06
CA GLU A 187 38.71 -8.27 11.38
C GLU A 187 39.59 -8.15 10.14
N TRP A 188 40.28 -7.02 10.03
CA TRP A 188 40.96 -6.59 8.81
C TRP A 188 42.29 -5.91 9.13
N GLU A 189 43.29 -6.08 8.26
CA GLU A 189 44.54 -5.33 8.28
C GLU A 189 44.52 -4.31 7.14
N GLY A 190 44.66 -3.04 7.47
CA GLY A 190 44.75 -1.97 6.48
C GLY A 190 46.11 -1.95 5.77
N PRO A 191 46.21 -1.26 4.62
CA PRO A 191 47.48 -1.11 3.89
C PRO A 191 48.52 -0.29 4.69
N ASP A 192 48.10 0.46 5.70
CA ASP A 192 48.95 1.20 6.64
C ASP A 192 49.44 0.35 7.83
N GLY A 193 49.08 -0.94 7.87
CA GLY A 193 49.43 -1.88 8.94
C GLY A 193 48.60 -1.75 10.21
N LYS A 194 47.57 -0.89 10.23
CA LYS A 194 46.61 -0.84 11.33
C LYS A 194 45.61 -1.99 11.23
N LEU A 195 45.01 -2.30 12.37
CA LEU A 195 43.96 -3.30 12.46
C LEU A 195 42.61 -2.62 12.61
N SER A 196 41.60 -3.19 11.95
CA SER A 196 40.22 -2.71 12.05
C SER A 196 39.24 -3.85 12.24
N MET A 197 38.13 -3.50 12.87
CA MET A 197 37.01 -4.37 13.16
C MET A 197 35.75 -3.76 12.53
N VAL A 198 34.94 -4.60 11.88
CA VAL A 198 33.58 -4.26 11.49
C VAL A 198 32.62 -5.26 12.12
N ILE A 199 31.75 -4.76 12.99
CA ILE A 199 30.63 -5.51 13.56
C ILE A 199 29.44 -5.33 12.63
N VAL A 200 28.97 -6.43 12.06
CA VAL A 200 27.80 -6.51 11.18
C VAL A 200 26.62 -7.01 12.00
N ARG A 201 25.69 -6.10 12.34
CA ARG A 201 24.44 -6.41 13.05
C ARG A 201 23.33 -6.56 12.03
N TYR A 202 22.95 -7.79 11.74
CA TYR A 202 22.03 -8.16 10.68
C TYR A 202 20.64 -8.46 11.23
N PHE A 203 19.60 -8.12 10.48
CA PHE A 203 18.23 -8.47 10.84
C PHE A 203 17.38 -8.87 9.64
N ILE A 204 16.35 -9.67 9.93
CA ILE A 204 15.20 -9.94 9.06
C ILE A 204 13.94 -9.76 9.89
N ALA A 205 13.03 -8.91 9.47
CA ALA A 205 11.71 -8.70 10.06
C ALA A 205 10.64 -9.18 9.08
N GLN A 206 10.03 -10.33 9.35
CA GLN A 206 8.99 -10.90 8.50
C GLN A 206 7.60 -10.48 8.96
N TYR A 207 6.79 -9.94 8.06
CA TYR A 207 5.43 -9.49 8.36
C TYR A 207 4.39 -10.56 7.99
N THR A 208 3.84 -11.23 9.00
CA THR A 208 2.91 -12.36 8.80
C THR A 208 1.53 -11.92 8.32
N SER A 209 1.06 -10.75 8.75
CA SER A 209 -0.29 -10.24 8.46
C SER A 209 -0.42 -9.59 7.08
N ILE A 210 0.61 -8.83 6.66
CA ILE A 210 0.60 -8.10 5.39
C ILE A 210 1.43 -8.80 4.31
N GLY A 211 2.33 -9.70 4.66
CA GLY A 211 3.25 -10.35 3.73
C GLY A 211 4.43 -9.46 3.31
N GLY A 212 5.54 -10.11 2.97
CA GLY A 212 6.84 -9.47 2.77
C GLY A 212 7.70 -9.47 4.03
N LEU A 213 8.91 -8.95 3.89
CA LEU A 213 9.88 -8.81 4.97
C LEU A 213 10.72 -7.56 4.73
N ASP A 214 11.23 -7.00 5.82
CA ASP A 214 12.39 -6.12 5.77
C ASP A 214 13.62 -6.92 6.18
N TRP A 215 14.75 -6.64 5.54
CA TRP A 215 16.04 -7.15 5.96
C TRP A 215 17.06 -6.02 5.88
N GLY A 216 18.15 -6.14 6.63
CA GLY A 216 19.12 -5.07 6.67
C GLY A 216 20.27 -5.35 7.62
N TYR A 217 21.16 -4.38 7.70
CA TYR A 217 22.32 -4.45 8.57
C TYR A 217 22.77 -3.09 9.06
N THR A 218 23.33 -3.07 10.26
CA THR A 218 24.09 -1.95 10.82
C THR A 218 25.56 -2.32 10.88
N LEU A 219 26.42 -1.39 10.49
CA LEU A 219 27.87 -1.53 10.61
C LEU A 219 28.37 -0.63 11.73
N ASN A 220 28.98 -1.23 12.76
CA ASN A 220 29.77 -0.51 13.76
C ASN A 220 31.25 -0.84 13.52
N SER A 221 32.10 0.17 13.34
CA SER A 221 33.50 -0.07 13.01
C SER A 221 34.49 0.70 13.88
N LEU A 222 35.67 0.11 14.01
CA LEU A 222 36.80 0.62 14.79
C LEU A 222 38.10 0.35 14.03
N GLU A 223 39.03 1.28 14.08
CA GLU A 223 40.42 1.14 13.61
C GLU A 223 41.37 1.47 14.76
N ALA A 224 42.47 0.74 14.88
CA ALA A 224 43.49 1.02 15.88
C ALA A 224 44.89 0.59 15.41
N PRO A 225 45.95 1.22 15.94
CA PRO A 225 47.30 0.68 15.83
C PRO A 225 47.37 -0.74 16.38
N LYS A 226 48.22 -1.58 15.79
CA LYS A 226 48.34 -3.01 16.13
C LYS A 226 48.55 -3.28 17.63
N ALA A 227 49.30 -2.41 18.31
CA ALA A 227 49.57 -2.53 19.75
C ALA A 227 48.32 -2.28 20.62
N GLU A 228 47.38 -1.47 20.14
CA GLU A 228 46.20 -1.03 20.89
C GLU A 228 44.94 -1.82 20.53
N TYR A 229 44.95 -2.50 19.38
CA TYR A 229 43.77 -3.09 18.75
C TYR A 229 42.97 -4.02 19.66
N GLU A 230 43.62 -4.99 20.32
CA GLU A 230 42.90 -5.94 21.17
C GLU A 230 42.20 -5.26 22.35
N SER A 231 42.85 -4.27 22.97
CA SER A 231 42.24 -3.48 24.05
C SER A 231 41.08 -2.63 23.53
N ALA A 232 41.28 -1.96 22.39
CA ALA A 232 40.29 -1.09 21.77
C ALA A 232 39.04 -1.87 21.30
N LYS A 233 39.24 -3.04 20.68
CA LYS A 233 38.19 -4.00 20.28
C LYS A 233 37.33 -4.40 21.48
N ASN A 234 37.96 -4.90 22.54
CA ASN A 234 37.23 -5.35 23.73
C ASN A 234 36.48 -4.20 24.40
N THR A 235 37.11 -3.02 24.46
CA THR A 235 36.50 -1.82 25.01
C THR A 235 35.26 -1.39 24.21
N TYR A 236 35.34 -1.39 22.88
CA TYR A 236 34.22 -0.99 22.04
C TYR A 236 33.06 -1.98 22.10
N ILE A 237 33.35 -3.29 22.03
CA ILE A 237 32.32 -4.33 22.18
C ILE A 237 31.65 -4.21 23.55
N ASN A 238 32.42 -4.00 24.62
CA ASN A 238 31.87 -3.81 25.96
C ASN A 238 30.99 -2.54 26.04
N ALA A 239 31.39 -1.44 25.40
CA ALA A 239 30.59 -0.22 25.35
C ALA A 239 29.21 -0.49 24.71
N LEU A 240 29.18 -1.17 23.56
CA LEU A 240 27.92 -1.53 22.87
C LEU A 240 27.04 -2.47 23.71
N LEU A 241 27.63 -3.49 24.34
CA LEU A 241 26.89 -4.45 25.17
C LEU A 241 26.35 -3.84 26.47
N ASN A 242 26.99 -2.79 26.98
CA ASN A 242 26.57 -2.08 28.18
C ASN A 242 25.79 -0.80 27.87
N PHE A 243 25.25 -0.67 26.65
CA PHE A 243 24.35 0.42 26.31
C PHE A 243 23.09 0.36 27.19
N GLN A 244 22.85 1.42 27.94
CA GLN A 244 21.69 1.53 28.81
C GLN A 244 20.59 2.30 28.10
N ILE A 245 19.53 1.58 27.72
CA ILE A 245 18.36 2.14 27.06
C ILE A 245 17.63 3.10 28.01
N ASN A 246 17.24 4.27 27.51
CA ASN A 246 16.43 5.22 28.24
C ASN A 246 14.94 4.79 28.22
N PRO A 247 14.36 4.37 29.36
CA PRO A 247 12.96 3.93 29.39
C PRO A 247 11.97 5.05 29.07
N GLN A 248 12.30 6.30 29.37
CA GLN A 248 11.44 7.45 29.05
C GLN A 248 11.36 7.67 27.54
N TRP A 249 12.47 7.46 26.82
CA TRP A 249 12.47 7.52 25.36
C TRP A 249 11.63 6.39 24.77
N VAL A 250 11.78 5.16 25.27
CA VAL A 250 10.96 4.02 24.82
C VAL A 250 9.47 4.32 24.98
N GLN A 251 9.07 4.83 26.14
CA GLN A 251 7.68 5.21 26.40
C GLN A 251 7.19 6.28 25.42
N THR A 252 7.97 7.35 25.23
CA THR A 252 7.63 8.47 24.34
C THR A 252 7.49 7.99 22.89
N ASN A 253 8.47 7.22 22.42
CA ASN A 253 8.49 6.62 21.08
C ASN A 253 7.27 5.73 20.85
N ASN A 254 6.97 4.84 21.80
CA ASN A 254 5.84 3.93 21.68
C ASN A 254 4.50 4.64 21.68
N GLN A 255 4.33 5.67 22.53
CA GLN A 255 3.11 6.47 22.55
C GLN A 255 2.91 7.21 21.23
N TYR A 256 3.97 7.81 20.69
CA TYR A 256 3.93 8.52 19.41
C TYR A 256 3.49 7.58 18.27
N TYR A 257 4.17 6.44 18.09
CA TYR A 257 3.85 5.52 17.00
C TYR A 257 2.52 4.80 17.20
N ALA A 258 2.10 4.53 18.44
CA ALA A 258 0.76 4.00 18.71
C ALA A 258 -0.34 5.00 18.31
N GLN A 259 -0.17 6.29 18.64
CA GLN A 259 -1.10 7.34 18.25
C GLN A 259 -1.14 7.53 16.72
N ALA A 260 0.03 7.58 16.07
CA ALA A 260 0.12 7.69 14.61
C ALA A 260 -0.58 6.51 13.91
N ALA A 261 -0.40 5.29 14.41
CA ALA A 261 -1.07 4.10 13.89
C ALA A 261 -2.60 4.16 14.08
N GLN A 262 -3.08 4.64 15.23
CA GLN A 262 -4.51 4.83 15.49
C GLN A 262 -5.12 5.87 14.55
N GLN A 263 -4.44 7.02 14.35
CA GLN A 263 -4.89 8.08 13.44
C GLN A 263 -4.94 7.58 11.99
N SER A 264 -3.91 6.87 11.54
CA SER A 264 -3.88 6.27 10.20
C SER A 264 -5.02 5.27 9.99
N ASN A 265 -5.28 4.40 10.98
CA ASN A 265 -6.39 3.45 10.94
C ASN A 265 -7.76 4.15 10.91
N ALA A 266 -7.97 5.19 11.72
CA ALA A 266 -9.20 5.97 11.72
C ALA A 266 -9.42 6.67 10.36
N ALA A 267 -8.38 7.29 9.80
CA ALA A 267 -8.44 7.91 8.48
C ALA A 267 -8.72 6.87 7.37
N HIS A 268 -8.14 5.68 7.47
CA HIS A 268 -8.44 4.58 6.55
C HIS A 268 -9.91 4.14 6.63
N GLN A 269 -10.45 3.95 7.84
CA GLN A 269 -11.86 3.61 8.04
C GLN A 269 -12.81 4.67 7.48
N GLN A 270 -12.50 5.95 7.66
CA GLN A 270 -13.27 7.06 7.08
C GLN A 270 -13.26 7.03 5.55
N ARG A 271 -12.09 6.80 4.93
CA ARG A 271 -12.00 6.62 3.46
C ARG A 271 -12.84 5.45 2.98
N MET A 272 -12.78 4.30 3.68
CA MET A 272 -13.57 3.12 3.32
C MET A 272 -15.07 3.36 3.46
N ALA A 273 -15.51 4.04 4.52
CA ALA A 273 -16.93 4.42 4.69
C ALA A 273 -17.40 5.34 3.56
N SER A 274 -16.58 6.32 3.17
CA SER A 274 -16.88 7.19 2.02
C SER A 274 -16.99 6.41 0.71
N ILE A 275 -16.05 5.50 0.45
CA ILE A 275 -16.07 4.66 -0.76
C ILE A 275 -17.33 3.78 -0.78
N GLN A 276 -17.70 3.19 0.36
CA GLN A 276 -18.92 2.39 0.47
C GLN A 276 -20.19 3.22 0.22
N ALA A 277 -20.28 4.42 0.80
CA ALA A 277 -21.41 5.32 0.57
C ALA A 277 -21.53 5.74 -0.90
N GLN A 278 -20.41 6.11 -1.54
CA GLN A 278 -20.38 6.43 -2.97
C GLN A 278 -20.77 5.22 -3.84
N GLY A 279 -20.26 4.03 -3.51
CA GLY A 279 -20.66 2.79 -4.19
C GLY A 279 -22.16 2.51 -4.09
N GLN A 280 -22.75 2.70 -2.91
CA GLN A 280 -24.19 2.56 -2.72
C GLN A 280 -24.99 3.59 -3.53
N GLN A 281 -24.54 4.84 -3.61
CA GLN A 281 -25.16 5.88 -4.44
C GLN A 281 -25.10 5.53 -5.93
N ILE A 282 -23.96 5.04 -6.41
CA ILE A 282 -23.81 4.59 -7.81
C ILE A 282 -24.77 3.43 -8.11
N LEU A 283 -24.87 2.45 -7.21
CA LEU A 283 -25.80 1.34 -7.37
C LEU A 283 -27.26 1.80 -7.35
N ALA A 284 -27.63 2.72 -6.45
CA ALA A 284 -28.98 3.27 -6.37
C ALA A 284 -29.35 4.07 -7.63
N ALA A 285 -28.43 4.92 -8.12
CA ALA A 285 -28.60 5.67 -9.36
C ALA A 285 -28.72 4.73 -10.57
N GLY A 286 -27.93 3.66 -10.61
CA GLY A 286 -28.04 2.61 -11.63
C GLY A 286 -29.41 1.93 -11.64
N ARG A 287 -29.92 1.55 -10.45
CA ARG A 287 -31.28 0.97 -10.32
C ARG A 287 -32.36 1.95 -10.75
N ALA A 288 -32.30 3.20 -10.31
CA ALA A 288 -33.26 4.23 -10.70
C ALA A 288 -33.24 4.48 -12.21
N ARG A 289 -32.05 4.50 -12.83
CA ARG A 289 -31.91 4.61 -14.29
C ARG A 289 -32.48 3.40 -15.02
N SER A 290 -32.25 2.18 -14.52
CA SER A 290 -32.86 0.96 -15.07
C SER A 290 -34.39 1.04 -15.03
N GLN A 291 -34.96 1.37 -13.87
CA GLN A 291 -36.40 1.53 -13.70
C GLN A 291 -36.98 2.62 -14.61
N ALA A 292 -36.27 3.74 -14.78
CA ALA A 292 -36.69 4.81 -15.69
C ALA A 292 -36.68 4.34 -17.16
N MET A 293 -35.67 3.57 -17.59
CA MET A 293 -35.64 2.98 -18.93
C MET A 293 -36.76 1.96 -19.12
N ASP A 294 -37.03 1.10 -18.14
CA ASP A 294 -38.12 0.13 -18.19
C ASP A 294 -39.48 0.84 -18.31
N ASN A 295 -39.69 1.90 -17.53
CA ASN A 295 -40.90 2.73 -17.60
C ASN A 295 -41.04 3.44 -18.96
N GLN A 296 -39.96 3.99 -19.50
CA GLN A 296 -39.94 4.60 -20.84
C GLN A 296 -40.25 3.57 -21.93
N TYR A 297 -39.68 2.37 -21.82
CA TYR A 297 -39.94 1.28 -22.76
C TYR A 297 -41.40 0.82 -22.70
N ASN A 298 -41.97 0.67 -21.51
CA ASN A 298 -43.37 0.33 -21.31
C ASN A 298 -44.30 1.44 -21.86
N ALA A 299 -43.98 2.71 -21.60
CA ALA A 299 -44.72 3.84 -22.16
C ALA A 299 -44.66 3.88 -23.69
N TRP A 300 -43.48 3.66 -24.28
CA TRP A 300 -43.32 3.55 -25.74
C TRP A 300 -44.16 2.42 -26.32
N ARG A 301 -44.13 1.23 -25.71
CA ARG A 301 -44.98 0.09 -26.14
C ARG A 301 -46.46 0.45 -26.07
N SER A 302 -46.90 1.08 -24.98
CA SER A 302 -48.30 1.48 -24.81
C SER A 302 -48.73 2.53 -25.85
N ASN A 303 -47.86 3.50 -26.15
CA ASN A 303 -48.14 4.52 -27.17
C ASN A 303 -48.18 3.94 -28.58
N GLN A 304 -47.30 2.98 -28.90
CA GLN A 304 -47.37 2.24 -30.16
C GLN A 304 -48.70 1.49 -30.30
N ALA A 305 -49.10 0.74 -29.28
CA ALA A 305 -50.39 0.05 -29.27
C ALA A 305 -51.58 1.02 -29.44
N ALA A 306 -51.54 2.19 -28.79
CA ALA A 306 -52.57 3.21 -28.94
C ALA A 306 -52.57 3.85 -30.34
N SER A 307 -51.39 4.08 -30.92
CA SER A 307 -51.24 4.60 -32.29
C SER A 307 -51.76 3.59 -33.32
N ASP A 308 -51.44 2.30 -33.16
CA ASP A 308 -51.93 1.22 -34.03
C ASP A 308 -53.45 1.12 -33.93
N ALA A 309 -54.02 1.17 -32.72
CA ALA A 309 -55.46 1.19 -32.52
C ALA A 309 -56.12 2.43 -33.14
N GLY A 310 -55.50 3.61 -33.01
CA GLY A 310 -55.97 4.85 -33.63
C GLY A 310 -55.89 4.83 -35.16
N HIS A 311 -54.80 4.30 -35.71
CA HIS A 311 -54.62 4.14 -37.15
C HIS A 311 -55.61 3.12 -37.72
N ALA A 312 -55.83 1.99 -37.04
CA ALA A 312 -56.87 1.04 -37.39
C ALA A 312 -58.24 1.72 -37.44
N LYS A 313 -58.61 2.49 -36.40
CA LYS A 313 -59.88 3.26 -36.39
C LYS A 313 -59.96 4.30 -37.51
N TYR A 314 -58.87 4.97 -37.86
CA TYR A 314 -58.84 5.95 -38.95
C TYR A 314 -58.99 5.30 -40.32
N ILE A 315 -58.26 4.20 -40.56
CA ILE A 315 -58.40 3.39 -41.78
C ILE A 315 -59.82 2.84 -41.87
N ASP A 316 -60.38 2.36 -40.77
CA ASP A 316 -61.76 1.89 -40.73
C ASP A 316 -62.73 3.03 -41.04
N GLY A 317 -62.49 4.25 -40.55
CA GLY A 317 -63.28 5.44 -40.90
C GLY A 317 -63.17 5.87 -42.38
N ILE A 318 -61.99 5.76 -43.02
CA ILE A 318 -61.83 6.06 -44.45
C ILE A 318 -62.58 5.06 -45.33
N TYR A 319 -62.51 3.78 -44.97
CA TYR A 319 -63.15 2.71 -45.73
C TYR A 319 -64.59 2.44 -45.28
N GLU A 320 -65.13 3.27 -44.37
CA GLU A 320 -66.46 3.09 -43.77
C GLU A 320 -66.69 1.67 -43.24
N ARG A 321 -65.64 1.11 -42.63
CA ARG A 321 -65.63 -0.24 -42.05
C ARG A 321 -66.07 -0.21 -40.60
N ARG A 322 -66.87 -1.20 -40.22
CA ARG A 322 -67.17 -1.49 -38.82
C ARG A 322 -66.92 -2.95 -38.49
N ASN A 323 -66.72 -3.19 -37.20
CA ASN A 323 -66.54 -4.53 -36.66
C ASN A 323 -67.91 -5.16 -36.43
N MET A 324 -68.13 -6.33 -37.02
CA MET A 324 -69.31 -7.15 -36.83
C MET A 324 -68.88 -8.48 -36.21
N THR A 325 -69.62 -8.98 -35.23
CA THR A 325 -69.32 -10.21 -34.49
C THR A 325 -70.28 -11.33 -34.87
N ASP A 326 -69.75 -12.54 -35.02
CA ASP A 326 -70.55 -13.74 -35.19
C ASP A 326 -71.03 -14.30 -33.83
N ALA A 327 -71.94 -15.28 -33.84
CA ALA A 327 -72.43 -15.92 -32.63
C ALA A 327 -71.35 -16.68 -31.82
N SER A 328 -70.16 -16.87 -32.38
CA SER A 328 -69.02 -17.54 -31.74
C SER A 328 -68.00 -16.56 -31.13
N GLY A 329 -68.20 -15.25 -31.30
CA GLY A 329 -67.32 -14.20 -30.79
C GLY A 329 -66.19 -13.78 -31.73
N ASN A 330 -66.16 -14.26 -32.97
CA ASN A 330 -65.17 -13.82 -33.96
C ASN A 330 -65.57 -12.45 -34.52
N ILE A 331 -64.60 -11.54 -34.67
CA ILE A 331 -64.82 -10.17 -35.18
C ILE A 331 -64.38 -10.08 -36.64
N TYR A 332 -65.26 -9.55 -37.48
CA TYR A 332 -65.06 -9.35 -38.91
C TYR A 332 -65.20 -7.87 -39.26
N LYS A 333 -64.37 -7.39 -40.20
CA LYS A 333 -64.49 -6.02 -40.73
C LYS A 333 -65.37 -6.02 -41.97
N VAL A 334 -66.45 -5.24 -41.92
CA VAL A 334 -67.47 -5.16 -42.97
C VAL A 334 -67.57 -3.70 -43.42
N ASP A 335 -67.63 -3.45 -44.73
CA ASP A 335 -67.80 -2.10 -45.30
C ASP A 335 -69.30 -1.72 -45.27
N GLY A 336 -69.61 -0.44 -45.02
CA GLY A 336 -70.97 0.10 -45.07
C GLY A 336 -71.71 0.18 -43.72
N TYR A 337 -72.84 0.89 -43.72
CA TYR A 337 -73.62 1.25 -42.52
C TYR A 337 -74.97 0.52 -42.40
N GLU A 338 -75.24 -0.47 -43.25
CA GLU A 338 -76.56 -1.06 -43.36
C GLU A 338 -76.93 -1.95 -42.17
N ASN A 339 -78.12 -1.80 -41.61
CA ASN A 339 -78.44 -2.36 -40.28
C ASN A 339 -78.41 -3.90 -40.15
N ASN A 340 -78.44 -4.66 -41.25
CA ASN A 340 -78.44 -6.12 -41.23
C ASN A 340 -77.30 -6.64 -42.11
N VAL A 341 -76.34 -7.32 -41.50
CA VAL A 341 -75.20 -7.90 -42.22
C VAL A 341 -75.22 -9.41 -42.06
N TRP A 342 -75.07 -10.09 -43.19
CA TRP A 342 -75.08 -11.54 -43.29
C TRP A 342 -73.80 -12.01 -43.96
N MET A 343 -73.15 -13.05 -43.41
CA MET A 343 -71.89 -13.57 -43.95
C MET A 343 -71.96 -15.08 -44.18
N ASN A 344 -71.38 -15.55 -45.27
CA ASN A 344 -71.30 -16.97 -45.59
C ASN A 344 -69.94 -17.58 -45.17
N HIS A 345 -69.80 -18.91 -45.35
CA HIS A 345 -68.58 -19.63 -45.00
C HIS A 345 -67.37 -19.34 -45.91
N ASN A 346 -67.57 -18.60 -47.01
CA ASN A 346 -66.52 -18.16 -47.92
C ASN A 346 -66.01 -16.74 -47.58
N ASN A 347 -66.42 -16.18 -46.45
CA ASN A 347 -66.15 -14.79 -46.02
C ASN A 347 -66.72 -13.72 -46.97
N GLU A 348 -67.74 -14.05 -47.77
CA GLU A 348 -68.51 -13.06 -48.51
C GLU A 348 -69.64 -12.57 -47.60
N TYR A 349 -69.95 -11.28 -47.66
CA TYR A 349 -71.02 -10.68 -46.87
C TYR A 349 -72.01 -9.90 -47.73
N ILE A 350 -73.25 -9.81 -47.26
CA ILE A 350 -74.31 -8.97 -47.80
C ILE A 350 -74.82 -8.07 -46.68
N ALA A 351 -74.87 -6.77 -46.94
CA ALA A 351 -75.38 -5.75 -46.03
C ALA A 351 -76.70 -5.17 -46.58
N THR A 352 -77.70 -4.97 -45.73
CA THR A 352 -78.99 -4.36 -46.12
C THR A 352 -79.70 -3.64 -44.96
N ASP A 353 -80.40 -2.56 -45.26
CA ASP A 353 -81.23 -1.83 -44.28
C ASP A 353 -82.62 -2.44 -44.10
N ASN A 354 -82.99 -3.42 -44.93
CA ASN A 354 -84.28 -4.05 -44.83
C ASN A 354 -84.29 -5.10 -43.71
N SER A 355 -84.82 -4.71 -42.55
CA SER A 355 -84.96 -5.59 -41.37
C SER A 355 -85.88 -6.80 -41.58
N LEU A 356 -86.67 -6.83 -42.67
CA LEU A 356 -87.56 -7.93 -43.02
C LEU A 356 -86.95 -8.87 -44.07
N TRP A 357 -85.75 -8.57 -44.58
CA TRP A 357 -85.10 -9.37 -45.60
C TRP A 357 -84.10 -10.35 -44.97
N ASN A 358 -84.21 -11.63 -45.35
CA ASN A 358 -83.33 -12.70 -44.90
C ASN A 358 -82.76 -13.45 -46.13
N PRO A 359 -81.45 -13.40 -46.37
CA PRO A 359 -80.82 -13.99 -47.56
C PRO A 359 -80.95 -15.51 -47.63
N ASN A 360 -81.20 -16.19 -46.50
CA ASN A 360 -81.46 -17.64 -46.48
C ASN A 360 -82.85 -18.01 -47.01
N THR A 361 -83.75 -17.04 -47.15
CA THR A 361 -85.14 -17.26 -47.62
C THR A 361 -85.39 -16.71 -49.01
N ASP A 362 -84.47 -15.91 -49.55
CA ASP A 362 -84.55 -15.33 -50.89
C ASP A 362 -83.99 -16.31 -51.93
N ASN A 363 -84.79 -16.62 -52.96
CA ASN A 363 -84.44 -17.56 -54.02
C ASN A 363 -83.19 -17.17 -54.82
N THR A 364 -82.74 -15.92 -54.74
CA THR A 364 -81.55 -15.42 -55.45
C THR A 364 -80.25 -15.58 -54.64
N THR A 365 -80.33 -15.69 -53.32
CA THR A 365 -79.17 -15.73 -52.41
C THR A 365 -79.08 -16.98 -51.54
N ASN A 366 -80.14 -17.79 -51.45
CA ASN A 366 -80.23 -18.99 -50.59
C ASN A 366 -79.35 -20.18 -51.00
N ASN A 367 -78.53 -20.04 -52.05
CA ASN A 367 -77.55 -21.05 -52.46
C ASN A 367 -76.39 -21.19 -51.45
N TYR A 368 -76.25 -20.22 -50.53
CA TYR A 368 -75.28 -20.24 -49.43
C TYR A 368 -76.00 -20.13 -48.08
N ASN A 369 -75.41 -20.71 -47.04
CA ASN A 369 -75.87 -20.53 -45.67
C ASN A 369 -75.25 -19.24 -45.11
N TRP A 370 -76.11 -18.27 -44.85
CA TRP A 370 -75.76 -16.95 -44.37
C TRP A 370 -76.00 -16.84 -42.87
N GLN A 371 -74.96 -16.49 -42.12
CA GLN A 371 -75.05 -16.22 -40.70
C GLN A 371 -75.20 -14.71 -40.46
N HIS A 372 -76.14 -14.33 -39.60
CA HIS A 372 -76.29 -12.94 -39.18
C HIS A 372 -75.11 -12.53 -38.30
N LEU A 373 -74.54 -11.36 -38.59
CA LEU A 373 -73.53 -10.73 -37.75
C LEU A 373 -74.18 -9.58 -36.97
N GLU A 374 -73.80 -9.44 -35.71
CA GLU A 374 -74.23 -8.34 -34.86
C GLU A 374 -73.14 -7.28 -34.79
N GLU A 375 -73.52 -6.01 -34.73
CA GLU A 375 -72.51 -4.95 -34.56
C GLU A 375 -71.80 -5.10 -33.22
N THR A 376 -70.47 -5.13 -33.27
CA THR A 376 -69.68 -5.16 -32.04
C THR A 376 -69.75 -3.78 -31.39
N ASP A 377 -70.49 -3.67 -30.28
CA ASP A 377 -70.51 -2.43 -29.50
C ASP A 377 -69.11 -2.18 -28.92
N ASN A 378 -68.35 -1.33 -29.59
CA ASN A 378 -67.08 -0.83 -29.08
C ASN A 378 -67.41 0.27 -28.07
N GLY A 379 -67.93 -0.15 -26.90
CA GLY A 379 -68.36 0.72 -25.82
C GLY A 379 -67.39 1.89 -25.62
N TYR A 380 -67.91 3.09 -25.86
CA TYR A 380 -67.26 4.34 -25.50
C TYR A 380 -67.59 4.72 -24.07
#